data_AF-A0A1G8SV59-F1
#
_entry.id   AF-A0A1G8SV59-F1
#
_cell.length_a   1.000
_cell.length_b   1.000
_cell.length_c   1.000
_cell.angle_alpha   90.00
_cell.angle_beta   90.00
_cell.angle_gamma   90.00
#
_symmetry.space_group_name_H-M   'P 1'
#
loop_
_entity.id
_entity.type
_entity.pdbx_description
1 polymer ?
#
loop_
_entity_poly.entity_id
_entity_poly.type
_entity_poly.pdbx_seq_one_letter_code
_entity_poly.pdbx_strand_id
1 'polypeptide(L)'
;MARLLILKGEMLCIAHGVFEGYDRQGPFVANEDIDVNALMDAEIGSSAEPLDVEATMRNIGARLLNRGVISELPCRNVYLGSFGEVGIKEEDLQSYGEDY
;
A
#
# COMPACT_ATOMS: atom_id res chain seq x y z
N MET A 1 21.20 -2.03 -15.24
CA MET A 1 20.13 -2.45 -14.32
C MET A 1 18.80 -1.94 -14.85
N ALA A 2 17.76 -2.76 -14.83
CA ALA A 2 16.41 -2.29 -15.16
C ALA A 2 15.92 -1.37 -14.04
N ARG A 3 15.41 -0.19 -14.40
CA ARG A 3 14.74 0.71 -13.45
C ARG A 3 13.25 0.39 -13.47
N LEU A 4 12.68 0.20 -12.30
CA LEU A 4 11.23 0.11 -12.14
C LEU A 4 10.72 1.53 -11.91
N LEU A 5 9.98 2.05 -12.88
CA LEU A 5 9.39 3.38 -12.86
C LEU A 5 7.87 3.24 -12.80
N ILE A 6 7.25 3.97 -11.89
CA ILE A 6 5.80 4.19 -11.86
C ILE A 6 5.59 5.63 -12.30
N LEU A 7 4.83 5.84 -13.35
CA LEU A 7 4.60 7.18 -13.89
C LEU A 7 3.52 7.90 -13.11
N LYS A 8 3.59 9.24 -13.11
CA LYS A 8 2.56 10.08 -12.54
C LYS A 8 1.17 9.71 -13.09
N GLY A 9 0.21 9.55 -12.19
CA GLY A 9 -1.16 9.17 -12.49
C GLY A 9 -1.41 7.67 -12.57
N GLU A 10 -0.36 6.84 -12.54
CA GLU A 10 -0.52 5.39 -12.47
C GLU A 10 -0.98 4.94 -11.07
N MET A 11 -1.76 3.86 -11.07
CA MET A 11 -2.21 3.20 -9.84
C MET A 11 -1.12 2.25 -9.33
N LEU A 12 -0.90 2.26 -8.02
CA LEU A 12 -0.04 1.28 -7.36
C LEU A 12 -0.67 0.75 -6.06
N CYS A 13 -0.27 -0.47 -5.71
CA CYS A 13 -0.51 -1.05 -4.39
C CYS A 13 0.84 -1.40 -3.78
N ILE A 14 0.96 -1.22 -2.47
CA ILE A 14 2.16 -1.61 -1.73
C ILE A 14 1.82 -2.88 -0.98
N ALA A 15 2.63 -3.92 -1.15
CA ALA A 15 2.44 -5.17 -0.44
C ALA A 15 3.77 -5.67 0.12
N HIS A 16 3.74 -6.17 1.36
CA HIS A 16 4.91 -6.72 2.03
C HIS A 16 4.54 -7.87 2.98
N GLY A 17 5.53 -8.71 3.29
CA GLY A 17 5.39 -9.85 4.21
C GLY A 17 5.73 -11.20 3.58
N VAL A 18 6.12 -12.15 4.43
CA VAL A 18 6.36 -13.55 4.05
C VAL A 18 5.87 -14.45 5.19
N PHE A 19 5.21 -15.56 4.86
CA PHE A 19 4.71 -16.61 5.76
C PHE A 19 3.69 -16.20 6.85
N GLU A 20 4.00 -15.29 7.78
CA GLU A 20 3.15 -14.99 8.95
C GLU A 20 2.07 -13.91 8.73
N GLY A 21 2.12 -13.20 7.60
CA GLY A 21 1.09 -12.24 7.21
C GLY A 21 1.44 -11.53 5.91
N TYR A 22 0.43 -11.24 5.10
CA TYR A 22 0.56 -10.46 3.87
C TYR A 22 -0.17 -9.14 4.06
N ASP A 23 0.57 -8.04 4.24
CA ASP A 23 0.00 -6.71 4.35
C ASP A 23 -0.19 -6.11 2.95
N ARG A 24 -1.33 -5.47 2.72
CA ARG A 24 -1.62 -4.72 1.48
C ARG A 24 -2.10 -3.33 1.84
N GLN A 25 -1.51 -2.34 1.20
CA GLN A 25 -1.86 -0.94 1.33
C GLN A 25 -2.26 -0.36 -0.02
N GLY A 26 -3.26 0.52 0.02
CA GLY A 26 -3.83 1.18 -1.15
C GLY A 26 -5.19 0.60 -1.55
N PRO A 27 -5.64 0.85 -2.79
CA PRO A 27 -4.85 1.38 -3.91
C PRO A 27 -4.56 2.88 -3.80
N PHE A 28 -3.42 3.26 -4.37
CA PHE A 28 -2.94 4.65 -4.44
C PHE A 28 -2.74 5.08 -5.90
N VAL A 29 -2.62 6.39 -6.09
CA VAL A 29 -2.17 7.00 -7.35
C VAL A 29 -0.87 7.75 -7.12
N ALA A 30 0.07 7.59 -8.04
CA ALA A 30 1.32 8.35 -8.05
C ALA A 30 1.07 9.82 -8.42
N ASN A 31 1.49 10.76 -7.57
CA ASN A 31 1.37 12.19 -7.84
C ASN A 31 2.54 12.74 -8.68
N GLU A 32 3.63 11.97 -8.77
CA GLU A 32 4.86 12.23 -9.52
C GLU A 32 5.44 10.92 -10.07
N ASP A 33 6.47 11.01 -10.91
CA ASP A 33 7.18 9.83 -11.41
C ASP A 33 8.04 9.24 -10.28
N ILE A 34 7.86 7.94 -9.99
CA ILE A 34 8.53 7.24 -8.90
C ILE A 34 9.55 6.25 -9.49
N ASP A 35 10.84 6.50 -9.25
CA ASP A 35 11.89 5.48 -9.44
C ASP A 35 11.90 4.60 -8.19
N VAL A 36 11.35 3.39 -8.31
CA VAL A 36 11.14 2.49 -7.16
C VAL A 36 12.47 2.10 -6.53
N ASN A 37 13.53 1.94 -7.33
CA ASN A 37 14.85 1.60 -6.78
C ASN A 37 15.40 2.76 -5.94
N ALA A 38 15.31 3.99 -6.47
CA ALA A 38 15.74 5.18 -5.73
C ALA A 38 14.90 5.41 -4.47
N LEU A 39 13.60 5.11 -4.53
CA LEU A 39 12.71 5.20 -3.37
C LEU A 39 13.08 4.18 -2.30
N MET A 40 13.34 2.93 -2.68
CA MET A 40 13.78 1.89 -1.75
C MET A 40 15.12 2.26 -1.11
N ASP A 41 16.07 2.78 -1.89
CA ASP A 41 17.35 3.26 -1.36
C ASP A 41 17.16 4.43 -0.38
N ALA A 42 16.19 5.31 -0.62
CA ALA A 42 15.90 6.44 0.26
C ALA A 42 15.17 6.04 1.55
N GLU A 43 14.24 5.09 1.47
CA GLU A 43 13.44 4.64 2.63
C GLU A 43 14.14 3.59 3.49
N ILE A 44 14.95 2.72 2.87
CA ILE A 44 15.59 1.55 3.52
C ILE A 44 17.12 1.76 3.69
N GLY A 45 17.69 2.77 3.03
CA GLY A 45 19.12 3.00 2.87
C GLY A 45 20.03 2.77 4.09
N SER A 46 20.93 1.79 3.91
CA SER A 46 22.21 1.52 4.60
C SER A 46 22.26 0.96 6.03
N SER A 47 21.17 0.89 6.81
CA SER A 47 21.32 0.51 8.24
C SER A 47 20.21 -0.34 8.86
N ALA A 48 19.28 -0.89 8.09
CA ALA A 48 18.15 -1.58 8.69
C ALA A 48 18.54 -3.03 9.06
N GLU A 49 18.62 -3.34 10.36
CA GLU A 49 18.45 -4.73 10.80
C GLU A 49 17.09 -5.25 10.27
N PRO A 50 16.91 -6.57 10.05
CA PRO A 50 15.70 -7.11 9.42
C PRO A 50 14.37 -6.62 10.04
N LEU A 51 14.36 -6.36 11.35
CA LEU A 51 13.21 -5.79 12.08
C LEU A 51 12.87 -4.35 11.67
N ASP A 52 13.87 -3.53 11.34
CA ASP A 52 13.66 -2.16 10.87
C ASP A 52 13.07 -2.11 9.47
N VAL A 53 13.36 -3.12 8.63
CA VAL A 53 12.78 -3.22 7.29
C VAL A 53 11.29 -3.53 7.35
N GLU A 54 10.86 -4.49 8.18
CA GLU A 54 9.44 -4.84 8.31
C GLU A 54 8.63 -3.65 8.86
N ALA A 55 9.13 -3.00 9.90
CA ALA A 55 8.48 -1.82 10.49
C ALA A 55 8.42 -0.65 9.50
N THR A 56 9.46 -0.48 8.67
CA THR A 56 9.49 0.55 7.62
C THR A 56 8.45 0.25 6.54
N MET A 57 8.40 -0.99 6.05
CA MET A 57 7.44 -1.41 5.02
C MET A 57 5.99 -1.32 5.52
N ARG A 58 5.72 -1.63 6.79
CA ARG A 58 4.40 -1.46 7.41
C ARG A 58 3.91 -0.02 7.40
N ASN A 59 4.81 0.96 7.43
CA ASN A 59 4.47 2.38 7.49
C ASN A 59 4.74 3.12 6.17
N ILE A 60 5.20 2.44 5.13
CA ILE A 60 5.70 3.10 3.93
C ILE A 60 4.58 3.82 3.16
N GLY A 61 3.38 3.24 3.06
CA GLY A 61 2.23 3.90 2.43
C GLY A 61 1.86 5.20 3.14
N ALA A 62 1.76 5.17 4.47
CA ALA A 62 1.49 6.35 5.29
C ALA A 62 2.58 7.43 5.13
N ARG A 63 3.86 7.04 5.06
CA ARG A 63 4.97 7.98 4.82
C ARG A 63 4.87 8.64 3.45
N LEU A 64 4.59 7.87 2.41
CA LEU A 64 4.44 8.37 1.05
C LEU A 64 3.23 9.29 0.89
N LEU A 65 2.11 8.97 1.55
CA LEU A 65 0.91 9.82 1.63
C LEU A 65 1.23 11.16 2.30
N ASN A 66 1.88 11.13 3.47
CA ASN A 66 2.21 12.34 4.22
C ASN A 66 3.17 13.26 3.46
N ARG A 67 4.04 12.70 2.61
CA ARG A 67 4.92 13.47 1.73
C ARG A 67 4.24 13.94 0.45
N GLY A 68 3.02 13.49 0.17
CA GLY A 68 2.29 13.80 -1.05
C GLY A 68 2.85 13.13 -2.31
N VAL A 69 3.68 12.09 -2.17
CA VAL A 69 4.22 11.32 -3.32
C VAL A 69 3.11 10.48 -3.95
N ILE A 70 2.21 9.97 -3.13
CA ILE A 70 1.03 9.21 -3.54
C ILE A 70 -0.23 9.83 -2.92
N SER A 71 -1.38 9.55 -3.51
CA SER A 71 -2.71 9.88 -2.98
C SER A 71 -3.55 8.62 -2.86
N GLU A 72 -4.43 8.54 -1.87
CA GLU A 72 -5.46 7.50 -1.83
C GLU A 72 -6.36 7.64 -3.05
N LEU A 73 -6.54 6.53 -3.78
CA LEU A 73 -7.60 6.48 -4.77
C LEU A 73 -8.91 6.27 -4.00
N PRO A 74 -9.97 7.05 -4.23
CA PRO A 74 -11.29 6.77 -3.68
C PRO A 74 -11.84 5.52 -4.38
N CYS A 75 -11.36 4.36 -3.98
CA CYS A 75 -11.96 3.09 -4.35
C CYS A 75 -13.25 2.95 -3.57
N ARG A 76 -14.35 2.77 -4.29
CA ARG A 76 -15.48 2.01 -3.73
C ARG A 76 -14.93 0.61 -3.46
N ASN A 77 -14.92 0.17 -2.21
CA ASN A 77 -14.38 -1.14 -1.80
C ASN A 77 -14.99 -2.25 -2.66
N VAL A 78 -14.22 -2.75 -3.65
CA VAL A 78 -14.62 -3.93 -4.43
C VAL A 78 -14.13 -5.14 -3.64
N TYR A 79 -15.03 -5.71 -2.84
CA TYR A 79 -14.80 -7.02 -2.25
C TYR A 79 -14.77 -8.07 -3.37
N LEU A 80 -13.58 -8.58 -3.65
CA LEU A 80 -13.46 -9.88 -4.29
C LEU A 80 -13.85 -10.89 -3.22
N GLY A 81 -15.09 -11.38 -3.26
CA GLY A 81 -15.56 -12.38 -2.32
C GLY A 81 -14.65 -13.61 -2.30
N SER A 82 -14.69 -14.35 -1.20
CA SER A 82 -13.96 -15.61 -1.02
C SER A 82 -14.12 -16.49 -2.26
N PHE A 83 -13.00 -16.98 -2.80
CA PHE A 83 -12.86 -17.86 -3.97
C PHE A 83 -14.19 -18.35 -4.57
N GLY A 84 -14.74 -17.61 -5.54
CA GLY A 84 -15.85 -18.06 -6.39
C GLY A 84 -16.99 -17.07 -6.62
N GLU A 85 -17.15 -16.03 -5.79
CA GLU A 85 -18.22 -15.05 -5.97
C GLU A 85 -17.68 -13.62 -5.90
N VAL A 86 -17.81 -12.87 -7.00
CA VAL A 86 -17.56 -11.41 -7.01
C VAL A 86 -18.86 -10.74 -6.54
N GLY A 87 -18.86 -10.24 -5.30
CA GLY A 87 -19.95 -9.46 -4.75
C GLY A 87 -19.52 -8.02 -4.53
N ILE A 88 -20.04 -7.08 -5.34
CA ILE A 88 -19.85 -5.64 -5.10
C ILE A 88 -20.84 -5.23 -4.02
N LYS A 89 -20.35 -4.82 -2.84
CA LYS A 89 -21.15 -4.24 -1.76
C LYS A 89 -20.53 -2.93 -1.30
N GLU A 90 -21.36 -1.92 -1.06
CA GLU A 90 -20.94 -0.70 -0.37
C GLU A 90 -20.86 -0.99 1.13
N GLU A 91 -19.79 -0.51 1.76
CA GLU A 91 -19.57 -0.64 3.19
C GLU A 91 -20.36 0.46 3.91
N ASP A 92 -21.26 0.06 4.82
CA ASP A 92 -21.97 1.00 5.68
C ASP A 92 -21.16 1.15 6.98
N LEU A 93 -20.55 2.32 7.19
CA LEU A 93 -19.66 2.64 8.32
C LEU A 93 -20.33 2.56 9.71
N GLN A 94 -21.57 2.09 9.80
CA GLN A 94 -22.33 1.95 11.04
C GLN A 94 -22.22 0.58 11.72
N SER A 95 -21.50 -0.41 11.15
CA SER A 95 -21.50 -1.78 11.71
C SER A 95 -20.45 -2.07 12.80
N TYR A 96 -19.65 -1.09 13.24
CA TYR A 96 -18.74 -1.24 14.39
C TYR A 96 -19.36 -0.67 15.67
N GLY A 97 -20.65 -0.94 15.89
CA GLY A 97 -21.36 -0.66 17.12
C GLY A 97 -21.64 -1.95 17.87
N GLU A 98 -20.95 -2.09 19.01
CA GLU A 98 -21.21 -3.00 20.13
C GLU A 98 -21.01 -4.50 19.89
N ASP A 99 -19.98 -5.05 20.55
CA ASP A 99 -20.15 -6.16 21.48
C ASP A 99 -18.90 -6.23 22.39
N TYR A 100 -19.06 -5.77 23.63
CA TYR A 100 -18.17 -6.04 24.77
C TYR A 100 -18.65 -7.28 25.51
#